data_AF-X1PPJ1-F1
#
_entry.id   AF-X1PPJ1-F1
#
_cell.length_a   1.000
_cell.length_b   1.000
_cell.length_c   1.000
_cell.angle_alpha   90.00
_cell.angle_beta   90.00
_cell.angle_gamma   90.00
#
_symmetry.space_group_name_H-M   'P 1'
#
loop_
_entity.id
_entity.type
_entity.pdbx_description
1 polymer ?
#
loop_
_entity_poly.entity_id
_entity_poly.type
_entity_poly.pdbx_seq_one_letter_code
_entity_poly.pdbx_strand_id
1 'polypeptide(L)' 'MKKKGQFIVGSDLGTTFSEIGRINGAGIPEIITGLDGKQKMASIVSYAGKKSVAGADAKLD' A
#
# COMPACT_ATOMS: atom_id res chain seq x y z
N MET A 1 -8.73 1.18 30.44
CA MET A 1 -9.10 0.60 29.13
C MET A 1 -7.98 0.87 28.12
N LYS A 2 -7.21 -0.14 27.70
CA LYS A 2 -6.23 0.04 26.61
C LYS A 2 -7.00 0.19 25.30
N LYS A 3 -6.81 1.29 24.56
CA LYS A 3 -7.30 1.40 23.17
C LYS A 3 -6.77 0.18 22.42
N LYS A 4 -7.66 -0.54 21.72
CA LYS A 4 -7.31 -1.59 20.76
C LYS A 4 -6.14 -1.05 19.92
N GLY A 5 -5.00 -1.76 19.89
CA GLY A 5 -3.73 -1.23 19.39
C GLY A 5 -3.92 -0.52 18.04
N GLN A 6 -3.68 0.78 18.02
CA GLN A 6 -3.82 1.58 16.80
C GLN A 6 -2.70 1.16 15.84
N PHE A 7 -3.08 0.58 14.70
CA PHE A 7 -2.13 0.26 13.64
C PHE A 7 -1.86 1.53 12.83
N ILE A 8 -0.66 2.08 13.01
CA ILE A 8 -0.22 3.30 12.33
C ILE A 8 0.82 2.91 11.27
N VAL A 9 0.64 3.46 10.07
CA VAL A 9 1.55 3.27 8.94
C VAL A 9 2.00 4.62 8.39
N GLY A 10 3.17 4.64 7.77
CA GLY A 10 3.58 5.70 6.86
C GLY A 10 3.14 5.35 5.44
N SER A 11 2.72 6.35 4.68
CA SER A 11 2.37 6.18 3.28
C SER A 11 3.12 7.21 2.45
N ASP A 12 3.88 6.74 1.46
CA ASP A 12 4.36 7.57 0.37
C ASP A 12 3.32 7.48 -0.75
N LEU A 13 2.69 8.61 -1.09
CA LEU A 13 1.67 8.73 -2.14
C LEU A 13 2.25 9.49 -3.33
N GLY A 14 3.23 8.88 -3.97
CA GLY A 14 3.91 9.43 -5.13
C GLY A 14 3.08 9.36 -6.40
N THR A 15 3.45 10.17 -7.39
CA THR A 15 2.75 10.27 -8.68
C THR A 15 2.78 8.95 -9.47
N THR A 16 3.93 8.27 -9.50
CA THR A 16 4.11 7.04 -10.29
C THR A 16 3.96 5.79 -9.45
N PHE A 17 4.52 5.81 -8.25
CA PHE A 17 4.50 4.70 -7.32
C PHE A 17 4.14 5.18 -5.91
N SER A 18 3.51 4.28 -5.17
CA SER A 18 3.21 4.43 -3.74
C SER A 18 3.82 3.27 -2.95
N GLU A 19 4.14 3.52 -1.69
CA GLU A 19 4.65 2.53 -0.74
C GLU A 19 4.01 2.71 0.64
N ILE A 20 3.91 1.62 1.40
CA ILE A 20 3.41 1.64 2.78
C ILE A 20 4.48 1.06 3.71
N GLY A 21 4.85 1.83 4.73
CA GLY A 21 5.80 1.41 5.76
C GLY A 21 5.17 1.33 7.14
N ARG A 22 5.76 0.55 8.05
CA ARG A 22 5.40 0.53 9.47
C ARG A 22 6.63 0.37 10.35
N ILE A 23 6.48 0.66 11.64
CA ILE A 23 7.44 0.24 12.66
C ILE A 23 6.99 -1.11 13.22
N ASN A 24 7.86 -2.12 13.18
CA ASN A 24 7.53 -3.44 13.70
C ASN A 24 7.66 -3.53 15.23
N GLY A 25 7.39 -4.71 15.80
CA GLY A 25 7.43 -4.91 17.26
C GLY A 25 8.80 -4.68 17.90
N ALA A 26 9.88 -4.67 17.12
CA ALA A 26 11.23 -4.38 17.57
C ALA A 26 11.63 -2.90 17.40
N GLY A 27 10.72 -2.04 16.94
CA GLY A 27 11.01 -0.62 16.70
C GLY A 27 11.72 -0.35 15.38
N ILE A 28 11.81 -1.34 14.48
CA ILE A 28 12.53 -1.23 13.20
C ILE A 28 11.53 -0.87 12.08
N PRO A 29 11.84 0.12 11.21
CA PRO A 29 11.04 0.38 10.01
C PRO A 29 11.06 -0.80 9.03
N GLU A 30 9.90 -1.16 8.51
CA GLU A 30 9.75 -2.17 7.46
C GLU A 30 8.68 -1.76 6.44
N ILE A 31 8.86 -2.23 5.19
CA ILE A 31 7.90 -2.00 4.11
C ILE A 31 6.88 -3.14 4.07
N ILE A 32 5.61 -2.78 3.98
CA ILE A 32 4.51 -3.73 3.81
C ILE A 32 4.49 -4.18 2.35
N THR A 33 4.52 -5.49 2.14
CA THR A 33 4.45 -6.08 0.80
C THR A 33 3.00 -6.17 0.34
N GLY A 34 2.74 -5.76 -0.90
CA GLY A 34 1.43 -5.85 -1.55
C GLY A 34 0.99 -7.29 -1.83
N LEU A 35 -0.27 -7.45 -2.24
CA LEU A 35 -0.83 -8.76 -2.58
C LEU A 35 -0.13 -9.43 -3.78
N ASP A 36 0.56 -8.64 -4.59
CA ASP A 36 1.37 -9.09 -5.74
C ASP A 36 2.81 -9.46 -5.36
N GLY A 37 3.15 -9.45 -4.06
CA GLY A 37 4.50 -9.72 -3.58
C GLY A 37 5.49 -8.58 -3.78
N LYS A 38 5.06 -7.40 -4.25
CA LYS A 38 5.91 -6.24 -4.48
C LYS A 38 5.78 -5.22 -3.35
N GLN A 39 6.85 -4.48 -3.10
CA GLN A 39 6.87 -3.37 -2.12
C GLN A 39 6.36 -2.05 -2.72
N LYS A 40 6.52 -1.88 -4.04
CA LYS A 40 6.06 -0.71 -4.80
C LYS A 40 4.74 -1.00 -5.50
N MET A 41 3.76 -0.14 -5.30
CA MET A 41 2.49 -0.17 -6.00
C MET A 41 2.45 0.94 -7.05
N ALA A 42 1.97 0.65 -8.27
CA ALA A 42 1.70 1.71 -9.24
C ALA A 42 0.57 2.63 -8.76
N SER A 43 0.78 3.93 -8.80
CA SER A 43 -0.22 4.94 -8.41
C SER A 43 -1.27 5.14 -9.51
N ILE A 44 -1.94 4.06 -9.89
CA ILE A 44 -2.90 4.01 -10.99
C ILE A 44 -4.19 3.38 -10.47
N VAL A 45 -5.32 3.98 -10.84
CA VAL A 45 -6.64 3.42 -10.64
C VAL A 45 -7.33 3.33 -12.00
N SER A 46 -7.82 2.15 -12.35
CA SER A 46 -8.59 1.90 -13.58
C SER A 46 -10.00 1.46 -13.21
N TYR A 47 -10.96 1.79 -14.06
CA TYR A 47 -12.37 1.48 -13.87
C TYR A 47 -12.86 0.60 -15.02
N ALA A 48 -13.30 -0.61 -14.68
CA ALA A 48 -13.89 -1.56 -15.62
C ALA A 48 -15.33 -1.87 -15.19
N GLY A 49 -16.29 -1.24 -15.85
CA GLY A 49 -17.70 -1.31 -15.47
C GLY A 49 -17.95 -0.69 -14.08
N LYS A 50 -18.54 -1.47 -13.16
CA LYS A 50 -18.84 -1.03 -11.77
C LYS A 50 -17.75 -1.38 -10.76
N LYS A 51 -16.56 -1.79 -11.22
CA LYS A 51 -15.43 -2.16 -10.35
C LYS A 51 -14.24 -1.27 -10.64
N SER A 52 -13.54 -0.85 -9.59
CA SER A 52 -12.22 -0.22 -9.70
C SER A 52 -11.13 -1.26 -9.41
N VAL A 53 -10.03 -1.16 -10.13
CA VAL A 53 -8.79 -1.88 -9.86
C VAL A 53 -7.68 -0.84 -9.63
N ALA A 54 -6.70 -1.18 -8.80
CA ALA A 54 -5.58 -0.30 -8.48
C ALA A 54 -4.25 -1.05 -8.57
N GLY A 55 -3.14 -0.33 -8.64
CA GLY A 55 -1.81 -0.94 -8.63
C GLY A 55 -1.46 -1.62 -9.94
N ALA A 56 -0.77 -2.77 -9.86
CA ALA A 56 -0.32 -3.50 -11.03
C ALA A 56 -1.47 -3.91 -11.96
N ASP A 57 -2.60 -4.35 -11.40
CA ASP A 57 -3.79 -4.77 -12.16
C ASP A 57 -4.46 -3.61 -12.91
N ALA A 58 -4.18 -2.36 -12.52
CA ALA A 58 -4.69 -1.17 -13.18
C ALA A 58 -3.74 -0.62 -14.27
N LYS A 59 -2.49 -1.07 -14.27
CA LYS A 59 -1.48 -0.60 -15.21
C LYS A 59 -1.63 -1.39 -16.51
N LEU A 60 -1.91 -0.68 -17.61
CA LEU A 60 -1.85 -1.26 -18.95
C LEU A 60 -0.37 -1.35 -19.38
N ASP A 61 0.00 -2.47 -20.01
CA ASP A 61 1.35 -2.71 -20.54
C ASP A 61 1.74 -1.70 -21.65
#